data_AF-A0A6P2DMG4-F1
#
_entry.id   AF-A0A6P2DMG4-F1
#
_cell.length_a   1.000
_cell.length_b   1.000
_cell.length_c   1.000
_cell.angle_alpha   90.00
_cell.angle_beta   90.00
_cell.angle_gamma   90.00
#
_symmetry.space_group_name_H-M   'P 1'
#
loop_
_entity.id
_entity.type
_entity.pdbx_description
1 polymer ?
#
loop_
_entity_poly.entity_id
_entity_poly.type
_entity_poly.pdbx_seq_one_letter_code
_entity_poly.pdbx_strand_id
1 'polypeptide(L)'
;MTLRTATLLVAMLMLSAGCGGKPAKKMITVTGTVSYQGHQLNTGIIKFLAPNGDFATAAIRPDGTFLMTDVVPGEQKVAYVGGPMNVGSSDKAASGDTPKAKAATVPTKFSDPQTSGVTVTVPESGGTVTVELK
;
A
#
# COMPACT_ATOMS: atom_id res chain seq x y z
N MET A 1 56.88 28.74 -29.05
CA MET A 1 56.07 29.23 -27.91
C MET A 1 54.60 28.91 -28.17
N THR A 2 54.26 27.62 -28.31
CA THR A 2 52.93 27.15 -28.78
C THR A 2 52.50 25.83 -28.13
N LEU A 3 53.28 25.30 -27.17
CA LEU A 3 53.09 23.95 -26.61
C LEU A 3 52.38 23.92 -25.24
N ARG A 4 52.03 25.08 -24.68
CA ARG A 4 51.39 25.20 -23.35
C ARG A 4 49.86 25.35 -23.38
N THR A 5 49.30 25.69 -24.53
CA THR A 5 47.86 25.95 -24.68
C THR A 5 47.05 24.69 -25.03
N ALA A 6 47.71 23.64 -25.53
CA ALA A 6 47.03 22.39 -25.92
C ALA A 6 46.73 21.46 -24.73
N THR A 7 47.40 21.63 -23.59
CA THR A 7 47.21 20.77 -22.40
C THR A 7 45.97 21.17 -21.59
N LEU A 8 45.42 22.37 -21.80
CA LEU A 8 44.32 22.92 -21.00
C LEU A 8 42.93 22.57 -21.56
N LEU A 9 42.84 22.02 -22.78
CA LEU A 9 41.55 21.69 -23.42
C LEU A 9 41.11 20.23 -23.19
N VAL A 10 42.00 19.36 -22.74
CA VAL A 10 41.74 17.91 -22.53
C VAL A 10 41.32 17.58 -21.09
N ALA A 11 41.38 18.54 -20.16
CA ALA A 11 40.95 18.36 -18.77
C ALA A 11 39.47 18.69 -18.52
N MET A 12 38.79 19.39 -19.45
CA MET A 12 37.40 19.86 -19.25
C MET A 12 36.34 18.81 -19.64
N LEU A 13 36.72 17.74 -20.36
CA LEU A 13 35.76 16.80 -20.95
C LEU A 13 35.37 15.59 -20.06
N MET A 14 35.92 15.49 -18.85
CA MET A 14 35.66 14.35 -17.94
C MET A 14 34.54 14.57 -16.90
N LEU A 15 33.84 15.72 -16.92
CA LEU A 15 32.79 16.02 -15.92
C LEU A 15 31.35 15.63 -16.32
N SER A 16 31.12 15.00 -17.47
CA SER A 16 29.75 14.69 -17.93
C SER A 16 29.27 13.26 -17.64
N ALA A 17 30.08 12.40 -17.03
CA ALA A 17 29.67 11.04 -16.67
C ALA A 17 29.11 10.99 -15.24
N GLY A 18 27.88 11.45 -15.01
CA GLY A 18 27.29 11.26 -13.69
C GLY A 18 26.00 11.98 -13.36
N CYS A 19 24.94 11.78 -14.12
CA CYS A 19 23.59 11.85 -13.54
C CYS A 19 22.91 10.49 -13.74
N GLY A 20 23.51 9.46 -13.12
CA GLY A 20 22.93 8.12 -13.00
C GLY A 20 21.79 8.12 -12.00
N GLY A 21 20.68 8.76 -12.34
CA GLY A 21 19.41 8.52 -11.67
C GLY A 21 18.96 7.11 -12.03
N LYS A 22 18.76 6.24 -11.04
CA LYS A 22 18.06 4.96 -11.27
C LYS A 22 16.72 5.28 -11.94
N PRO A 23 16.29 4.52 -12.95
CA PRO A 23 14.99 4.76 -13.58
C PRO A 23 13.92 4.80 -12.47
N ALA A 24 13.11 5.86 -12.47
CA ALA A 24 12.06 6.02 -11.47
C ALA A 24 11.15 4.80 -11.52
N LYS A 25 11.00 4.10 -10.39
CA LYS A 25 10.04 2.99 -10.29
C LYS A 25 8.65 3.55 -10.56
N LYS A 26 7.88 2.86 -11.40
CA LYS A 26 6.48 3.21 -11.67
C LYS A 26 5.67 2.98 -10.40
N MET A 27 5.36 4.07 -9.70
CA MET A 27 4.47 4.08 -8.55
C MET A 27 3.07 4.44 -9.03
N ILE A 28 2.06 3.81 -8.46
CA ILE A 28 0.66 3.99 -8.84
C ILE A 28 -0.21 4.19 -7.61
N THR A 29 -1.33 4.86 -7.86
CA THR A 29 -2.38 5.05 -6.86
C THR A 29 -3.40 3.91 -6.92
N VAL A 30 -3.70 3.37 -5.75
CA VAL A 30 -4.66 2.29 -5.55
C VAL A 30 -5.68 2.71 -4.50
N THR A 31 -6.95 2.51 -4.80
CA THR A 31 -8.04 2.56 -3.82
C THR A 31 -8.57 1.16 -3.59
N GLY A 32 -9.33 0.97 -2.54
CA GLY A 32 -9.92 -0.35 -2.33
C GLY A 32 -10.68 -0.48 -1.03
N THR A 33 -11.17 -1.68 -0.79
CA THR A 33 -11.84 -2.08 0.45
C THR A 33 -11.18 -3.34 1.02
N VAL A 34 -11.36 -3.54 2.32
CA VAL A 34 -10.86 -4.73 3.03
C VAL A 34 -12.03 -5.39 3.74
N SER A 35 -12.14 -6.71 3.61
CA SER A 35 -13.15 -7.51 4.32
C SER A 35 -12.52 -8.67 5.08
N TYR A 36 -13.19 -9.13 6.13
CA TYR A 36 -12.85 -10.33 6.89
C TYR A 36 -14.14 -11.08 7.21
N GLN A 37 -14.20 -12.37 6.87
CA GLN A 37 -15.38 -13.21 7.10
C GLN A 37 -16.68 -12.58 6.58
N GLY A 38 -16.65 -11.98 5.39
CA GLY A 38 -17.79 -11.31 4.79
C GLY A 38 -18.13 -9.92 5.36
N HIS A 39 -17.42 -9.44 6.39
CA HIS A 39 -17.65 -8.13 6.98
C HIS A 39 -16.61 -7.13 6.50
N GLN A 40 -17.04 -5.96 6.04
CA GLN A 40 -16.14 -4.89 5.66
C GLN A 40 -15.46 -4.29 6.90
N LEU A 41 -14.14 -4.13 6.84
CA LEU A 41 -13.36 -3.46 7.87
C LEU A 41 -13.43 -1.96 7.63
N ASN A 42 -13.73 -1.19 8.67
CA ASN A 42 -13.88 0.28 8.64
C ASN A 42 -12.85 1.02 9.50
N THR A 43 -11.81 0.32 9.92
CA THR A 43 -10.70 0.86 10.70
C THR A 43 -9.49 -0.03 10.59
N GLY A 44 -8.34 0.45 11.05
CA GLY A 44 -7.06 -0.23 11.02
C GLY A 44 -6.17 0.29 9.90
N ILE A 45 -5.05 -0.41 9.70
CA ILE A 45 -4.04 -0.08 8.70
C ILE A 45 -3.85 -1.30 7.82
N ILE A 46 -3.87 -1.09 6.50
CA ILE A 46 -3.53 -2.10 5.50
C ILE A 46 -2.12 -1.83 4.97
N LYS A 47 -1.34 -2.89 4.78
CA LYS A 47 0.03 -2.87 4.25
C LYS A 47 0.13 -3.81 3.05
N PHE A 48 0.68 -3.31 1.94
CA PHE A 48 1.06 -4.11 0.78
C PHE A 48 2.58 -4.26 0.76
N LEU A 49 3.06 -5.48 0.55
CA LEU A 49 4.47 -5.83 0.48
C LEU A 49 4.77 -6.55 -0.84
N ALA A 50 5.59 -5.93 -1.68
CA ALA A 50 6.03 -6.48 -2.94
C ALA A 50 7.13 -7.54 -2.74
N PRO A 51 7.31 -8.48 -3.68
CA PRO A 51 8.39 -9.47 -3.64
C PRO A 51 9.80 -8.84 -3.60
N ASN A 52 9.94 -7.62 -4.12
CA ASN A 52 11.20 -6.88 -4.13
C ASN A 52 11.49 -6.11 -2.82
N GLY A 53 10.61 -6.21 -1.82
CA GLY A 53 10.71 -5.54 -0.52
C GLY A 53 10.11 -4.14 -0.45
N ASP A 54 9.66 -3.57 -1.57
CA ASP A 54 8.90 -2.30 -1.55
C ASP A 54 7.57 -2.52 -0.81
N PHE A 55 7.12 -1.51 -0.07
CA PHE A 55 5.84 -1.59 0.64
C PHE A 55 5.12 -0.25 0.66
N ALA A 56 3.81 -0.32 0.77
CA ALA A 56 2.94 0.82 0.98
C ALA A 56 1.98 0.54 2.14
N THR A 57 1.54 1.58 2.84
CA THR A 57 0.55 1.47 3.93
C THR A 57 -0.54 2.53 3.78
N ALA A 58 -1.76 2.19 4.17
CA ALA A 58 -2.86 3.15 4.25
C ALA A 58 -3.76 2.85 5.45
N ALA A 59 -4.30 3.91 6.05
CA ALA A 59 -5.38 3.78 7.01
C ALA A 59 -6.67 3.41 6.27
N ILE A 60 -7.45 2.51 6.87
CA ILE A 60 -8.81 2.21 6.44
C ILE A 60 -9.73 3.28 7.03
N ARG A 61 -10.51 3.92 6.16
CA ARG A 61 -11.47 4.96 6.52
C ARG A 61 -12.75 4.35 7.13
N PRO A 62 -13.58 5.17 7.82
CA PRO A 62 -14.85 4.72 8.38
C PRO A 62 -15.87 4.16 7.36
N ASP A 63 -15.73 4.50 6.08
CA ASP A 63 -16.52 3.93 4.97
C ASP A 63 -15.95 2.58 4.48
N GLY A 64 -14.88 2.11 5.11
CA GLY A 64 -14.14 0.90 4.79
C GLY A 64 -13.31 0.96 3.52
N THR A 65 -13.05 2.16 3.00
CA THR A 65 -12.13 2.37 1.88
C THR A 65 -10.71 2.70 2.35
N PHE A 66 -9.72 2.45 1.50
CA PHE A 66 -8.36 2.96 1.67
C PHE A 66 -7.88 3.65 0.39
N LEU A 67 -6.80 4.43 0.51
CA LEU A 67 -6.09 5.07 -0.60
C LEU A 67 -4.58 4.95 -0.36
N MET A 68 -3.86 4.37 -1.31
CA MET A 68 -2.39 4.25 -1.33
C MET A 68 -1.86 4.91 -2.59
N THR A 69 -0.83 5.75 -2.49
CA THR A 69 -0.28 6.51 -3.64
C THR A 69 1.01 5.95 -4.20
N ASP A 70 1.74 5.16 -3.42
CA ASP A 70 3.12 4.74 -3.69
C ASP A 70 3.25 3.22 -3.80
N VAL A 71 2.31 2.60 -4.53
CA VAL A 71 2.26 1.14 -4.71
C VAL A 71 3.00 0.77 -5.99
N VAL A 72 3.81 -0.29 -5.96
CA VAL A 72 4.35 -0.89 -7.18
C VAL A 72 3.33 -1.86 -7.78
N PRO A 73 3.14 -1.90 -9.12
CA PRO A 73 2.28 -2.88 -9.76
C PRO A 73 2.71 -4.33 -9.49
N GLY A 74 1.77 -5.26 -9.70
CA GLY A 74 2.00 -6.70 -9.60
C GLY A 74 1.48 -7.32 -8.30
N GLU A 75 1.86 -8.57 -8.05
CA GLU A 75 1.43 -9.33 -6.88
C GLU A 75 2.04 -8.76 -5.59
N GLN A 76 1.21 -8.55 -4.57
CA GLN A 76 1.58 -8.03 -3.27
C GLN A 76 1.09 -8.96 -2.17
N LYS A 77 1.91 -9.21 -1.15
CA LYS A 77 1.45 -9.79 0.12
C LYS A 77 0.78 -8.71 0.95
N VAL A 78 -0.28 -9.08 1.67
CA VAL A 78 -1.09 -8.12 2.41
C VAL A 78 -1.03 -8.38 3.91
N ALA A 79 -0.91 -7.32 4.70
CA ALA A 79 -1.15 -7.35 6.12
C ALA A 79 -2.17 -6.31 6.55
N TYR A 80 -2.93 -6.67 7.58
CA TYR A 80 -3.87 -5.84 8.28
C TYR A 80 -3.47 -5.74 9.76
N VAL A 81 -3.31 -4.51 10.23
CA VAL A 81 -3.09 -4.21 11.65
C VAL A 81 -4.34 -3.49 12.17
N GLY A 82 -4.98 -4.10 13.16
CA GLY A 82 -6.34 -3.74 13.55
C GLY A 82 -6.50 -2.48 14.39
N GLY A 83 -7.68 -1.87 14.21
CA GLY A 83 -8.41 -1.03 15.16
C GLY A 83 -9.76 -1.69 15.50
N PRO A 84 -10.57 -1.16 16.45
CA PRO A 84 -11.83 -1.79 16.85
C PRO A 84 -12.84 -1.89 15.69
N MET A 85 -13.22 -3.11 15.28
CA MET A 85 -14.30 -3.30 14.31
C MET A 85 -15.61 -2.72 14.87
N ASN A 86 -16.11 -1.63 14.28
CA ASN A 86 -17.53 -1.32 14.40
C ASN A 86 -18.22 -2.13 13.31
N VAL A 87 -18.78 -3.29 13.65
CA VAL A 87 -19.75 -3.95 12.76
C VAL A 87 -20.96 -3.02 12.68
N GLY A 88 -20.94 -2.10 11.71
CA GLY A 88 -22.07 -1.25 11.41
C GLY A 88 -23.18 -2.15 10.90
N SER A 89 -24.16 -2.45 11.75
CA SER A 89 -25.37 -3.16 11.33
C SER A 89 -26.02 -2.31 10.25
N SER A 90 -25.99 -2.78 9.01
CA SER A 90 -26.87 -2.30 7.96
C SER A 90 -28.28 -2.84 8.22
N ASP A 91 -28.89 -2.40 9.31
CA ASP A 91 -30.31 -2.60 9.58
C ASP A 91 -30.91 -1.23 9.87
N LYS A 92 -31.54 -0.69 8.84
CA LYS A 92 -32.49 0.41 8.96
C LYS A 92 -33.70 -0.13 9.72
N ALA A 93 -33.70 -0.04 11.04
CA ALA A 93 -34.90 -0.12 11.86
C ALA A 93 -34.70 0.66 13.16
N ALA A 94 -35.62 1.58 13.41
CA ALA A 94 -35.70 2.38 14.61
C ALA A 94 -35.88 1.50 15.86
N SER A 95 -35.13 1.78 16.93
CA SER A 95 -35.57 1.86 18.34
C SER A 95 -34.35 1.80 19.26
N GLY A 96 -34.50 2.36 20.46
CA GLY A 96 -33.48 2.49 21.48
C GLY A 96 -32.89 1.17 22.00
N ASP A 97 -31.91 1.34 22.90
CA ASP A 97 -30.99 0.34 23.45
C ASP A 97 -29.91 -0.13 22.47
N THR A 98 -28.87 0.68 22.32
CA THR A 98 -27.64 0.40 21.57
C THR A 98 -27.02 -0.92 22.05
N PRO A 99 -27.09 -2.02 21.26
CA PRO A 99 -26.31 -3.20 21.56
C PRO A 99 -24.84 -2.82 21.30
N LYS A 100 -23.97 -2.93 22.31
CA LYS A 100 -22.52 -2.82 22.12
C LYS A 100 -22.14 -3.82 21.03
N ALA A 101 -21.84 -3.31 19.84
CA ALA A 101 -21.34 -4.08 18.71
C ALA A 101 -20.20 -4.98 19.22
N LYS A 102 -20.37 -6.30 19.08
CA LYS A 102 -19.36 -7.27 19.48
C LYS A 102 -18.22 -7.10 18.49
N ALA A 103 -17.18 -6.38 18.88
CA ALA A 103 -15.99 -6.19 18.06
C ALA A 103 -15.42 -7.58 17.74
N ALA A 104 -15.63 -8.06 16.51
CA ALA A 104 -14.91 -9.23 16.04
C ALA A 104 -13.42 -8.83 16.02
N THR A 105 -12.56 -9.72 16.53
CA THR A 105 -11.12 -9.46 16.57
C THR A 105 -10.49 -10.15 15.36
N VAL A 106 -9.86 -9.38 14.47
CA VAL A 106 -9.09 -9.96 13.36
C VAL A 106 -7.89 -10.73 13.95
N PRO A 107 -7.68 -12.00 13.58
CA PRO A 107 -6.53 -12.78 14.04
C PRO A 107 -5.19 -12.08 13.78
N THR A 108 -4.25 -12.21 14.73
CA THR A 108 -2.92 -11.57 14.65
C THR A 108 -2.07 -12.07 13.47
N LYS A 109 -2.36 -13.26 12.91
CA LYS A 109 -1.68 -13.77 11.70
C LYS A 109 -1.75 -12.80 10.52
N PHE A 110 -2.81 -11.99 10.46
CA PHE A 110 -2.99 -11.01 9.38
C PHE A 110 -2.11 -9.77 9.56
N SER A 111 -1.48 -9.57 10.73
CA SER A 111 -0.62 -8.41 10.98
C SER A 111 0.77 -8.51 10.35
N ASP A 112 1.16 -9.69 9.87
CA ASP A 112 2.41 -9.92 9.15
C ASP A 112 2.11 -10.40 7.71
N PRO A 113 2.61 -9.70 6.66
CA PRO A 113 2.41 -10.10 5.28
C PRO A 113 2.97 -11.49 4.96
N GLN A 114 3.95 -11.98 5.72
CA GLN A 114 4.55 -13.31 5.51
C GLN A 114 3.66 -14.43 6.06
N THR A 115 2.85 -14.17 7.09
CA THR A 115 2.00 -15.18 7.73
C THR A 115 0.52 -15.03 7.42
N SER A 116 0.11 -13.91 6.81
CA SER A 116 -1.30 -13.63 6.52
C SER A 116 -1.92 -14.63 5.54
N GLY A 117 -1.11 -15.11 4.59
CA GLY A 117 -1.57 -15.93 3.46
C GLY A 117 -2.43 -15.15 2.45
N VAL A 118 -2.49 -13.81 2.55
CA VAL A 118 -3.31 -12.96 1.69
C VAL A 118 -2.44 -12.29 0.64
N THR A 119 -2.83 -12.43 -0.63
CA THR A 119 -2.20 -11.75 -1.77
C THR A 119 -3.23 -10.92 -2.53
N VAL A 120 -2.76 -9.85 -3.18
CA VAL A 120 -3.56 -9.02 -4.09
C VAL A 120 -2.72 -8.66 -5.31
N THR A 121 -3.34 -8.65 -6.49
CA THR A 121 -2.69 -8.19 -7.72
C THR A 121 -3.02 -6.74 -7.97
N VAL A 122 -2.01 -5.88 -7.94
CA VAL A 122 -2.17 -4.46 -8.21
C VAL A 122 -2.07 -4.21 -9.72
N PRO A 123 -3.09 -3.60 -10.37
CA PRO A 123 -3.08 -3.34 -11.80
C PRO A 123 -1.98 -2.37 -12.22
N GLU A 124 -1.42 -2.54 -13.41
CA GLU A 124 -0.40 -1.65 -13.98
C GLU A 124 -0.82 -0.17 -14.08
N SER A 125 -2.12 0.11 -14.21
CA SER A 125 -2.67 1.45 -14.30
C SER A 125 -3.03 2.07 -12.94
N GLY A 126 -2.92 1.31 -11.86
CA GLY A 126 -3.61 1.62 -10.60
C GLY A 126 -5.11 1.36 -10.70
N GLY A 127 -5.86 1.90 -9.73
CA GLY A 127 -7.32 1.77 -9.66
C GLY A 127 -7.81 1.08 -8.39
N THR A 128 -9.00 0.48 -8.45
CA THR A 128 -9.66 -0.12 -7.29
C THR A 128 -9.31 -1.60 -7.13
N VAL A 129 -8.98 -2.02 -5.92
CA VAL A 129 -8.77 -3.44 -5.55
C VAL A 129 -9.63 -3.83 -4.35
N THR A 130 -9.97 -5.11 -4.25
CA THR A 130 -10.69 -5.67 -3.10
C THR A 130 -9.78 -6.66 -2.39
N VAL A 131 -9.62 -6.50 -1.07
CA VAL A 131 -8.82 -7.39 -0.23
C VAL A 131 -9.75 -8.20 0.66
N GLU A 132 -9.64 -9.52 0.62
CA GLU A 132 -10.40 -10.43 1.48
C GLU A 132 -9.44 -11.18 2.41
N LEU A 133 -9.59 -10.99 3.71
CA LEU A 133 -8.86 -11.73 4.74
C LEU A 133 -9.59 -13.07 5.01
N LYS A 134 -8.88 -14.20 4.85
CA LYS A 134 -9.43 -15.57 4.96
C LYS A 134 -8.89 -16.37 6.14
#